data_AF-A0A519N700-F1
#
_entry.id   AF-A0A519N700-F1
#
_cell.length_a   1.000
_cell.length_b   1.000
_cell.length_c   1.000
_cell.angle_alpha   90.00
_cell.angle_beta   90.00
_cell.angle_gamma   90.00
#
_symmetry.space_group_name_H-M   'P 1'
#
loop_
_entity.id
_entity.type
_entity.pdbx_description
1 polymer ?
#
loop_
_entity_poly.entity_id
_entity_poly.type
_entity_poly.pdbx_seq_one_letter_code
_entity_poly.pdbx_strand_id
1 'polypeptide(L)'
;MQEQLTFQALIWRLITDCQSGFLLYTIIYFAIRISKRKDKLREFDRCATIVICTASLLFLAVWMGETILIWNTSDESQNAILNRMTGSYALAYWLQPMLYSVIPQLLWMRKVRENYISRFLIAFFLFFNFEKFVIIVTSLHRDYLPSSWTMYSDSFFPYLILGLLWKLALFAGLTSLLYAMRKKKDNFAP
;
A
#
# COMPACT_ATOMS: atom_id res chain seq x y z
N MET A 1 -15.28 -11.99 -18.69
CA MET A 1 -13.82 -11.78 -18.54
C MET A 1 -13.47 -10.33 -18.23
N GLN A 2 -13.95 -9.35 -19.01
CA GLN A 2 -13.59 -7.94 -18.83
C GLN A 2 -14.08 -7.31 -17.50
N GLU A 3 -15.30 -7.63 -17.05
CA GLU A 3 -15.82 -7.18 -15.74
C GLU A 3 -15.09 -7.80 -14.53
N GLN A 4 -14.61 -9.03 -14.68
CA GLN A 4 -13.88 -9.71 -13.61
C GLN A 4 -12.48 -9.10 -13.45
N LEU A 5 -11.86 -8.71 -14.57
CA LEU A 5 -10.58 -8.01 -14.61
C LEU A 5 -10.67 -6.60 -13.99
N THR A 6 -11.78 -5.88 -14.21
CA THR A 6 -11.98 -4.54 -13.63
C THR A 6 -12.22 -4.59 -12.12
N PHE A 7 -12.98 -5.57 -11.64
CA PHE A 7 -13.21 -5.75 -10.20
C PHE A 7 -11.91 -6.09 -9.44
N GLN A 8 -11.12 -6.99 -9.98
CA GLN A 8 -9.84 -7.38 -9.38
C GLN A 8 -8.83 -6.22 -9.37
N ALA A 9 -8.73 -5.48 -10.48
CA ALA A 9 -7.90 -4.27 -10.54
C ALA A 9 -8.36 -3.19 -9.54
N LEU A 10 -9.66 -3.08 -9.29
CA LEU A 10 -10.20 -2.18 -8.27
C LEU A 10 -9.77 -2.63 -6.87
N ILE A 11 -9.88 -3.92 -6.53
CA ILE A 11 -9.43 -4.46 -5.25
C ILE A 11 -7.94 -4.19 -5.04
N TRP A 12 -7.12 -4.48 -6.05
CA TRP A 12 -5.68 -4.21 -6.01
C TRP A 12 -5.37 -2.74 -5.68
N ARG A 13 -6.06 -1.82 -6.38
CA ARG A 13 -5.93 -0.37 -6.13
C ARG A 13 -6.33 0.00 -4.72
N LEU A 14 -7.46 -0.50 -4.22
CA LEU A 14 -7.93 -0.19 -2.86
C LEU A 14 -6.96 -0.67 -1.78
N ILE A 15 -6.40 -1.88 -1.92
CA ILE A 15 -5.43 -2.44 -0.96
C ILE A 15 -4.15 -1.61 -0.97
N THR A 16 -3.60 -1.33 -2.16
CA THR A 16 -2.36 -0.56 -2.28
C THR A 16 -2.52 0.90 -1.84
N ASP A 17 -3.68 1.52 -2.11
CA ASP A 17 -4.00 2.85 -1.61
C ASP A 17 -4.12 2.87 -0.09
N CYS A 18 -4.76 1.85 0.51
CA CYS A 18 -4.82 1.66 1.97
C CYS A 18 -3.42 1.57 2.58
N GLN A 19 -2.55 0.74 2.02
CA GLN A 19 -1.17 0.58 2.52
C GLN A 19 -0.37 1.88 2.42
N SER A 20 -0.50 2.62 1.32
CA SER A 20 0.18 3.92 1.17
C SER A 20 -0.36 5.01 2.10
N GLY A 21 -1.63 4.92 2.52
CA GLY A 21 -2.24 5.81 3.52
C GLY A 21 -1.63 5.69 4.92
N PHE A 22 -0.94 4.57 5.22
CA PHE A 22 -0.28 4.35 6.51
C PHE A 22 0.85 5.35 6.80
N LEU A 23 1.55 5.85 5.77
CA LEU A 23 2.59 6.86 5.93
C LEU A 23 2.00 8.18 6.43
N LEU A 24 0.95 8.66 5.77
CA LEU A 24 0.28 9.91 6.13
C LEU A 24 -0.29 9.82 7.56
N TYR A 25 -0.92 8.68 7.89
CA TYR A 25 -1.36 8.41 9.26
C TYR A 25 -0.21 8.43 10.27
N THR A 26 0.91 7.80 9.95
CA THR A 26 2.08 7.72 10.86
C THR A 26 2.69 9.10 11.10
N ILE A 27 2.76 9.96 10.09
CA ILE A 27 3.20 11.36 10.22
C ILE A 27 2.27 12.14 11.17
N ILE A 28 0.96 12.02 10.97
CA ILE A 28 -0.05 12.69 11.81
C ILE A 28 0.00 12.16 13.25
N TYR A 29 0.13 10.84 13.42
CA TYR A 29 0.26 10.20 14.73
C TYR A 29 1.47 10.76 15.50
N PHE A 30 2.62 10.91 14.83
CA PHE A 30 3.81 11.48 15.46
C PHE A 30 3.63 12.97 15.80
N ALA A 31 2.97 13.75 14.94
CA ALA A 31 2.66 15.15 15.22
C ALA A 31 1.74 15.31 16.45
N ILE A 32 0.72 14.46 16.58
CA ILE A 32 -0.28 14.54 17.66
C ILE A 32 0.21 13.87 18.96
N ARG A 33 1.25 13.04 18.92
CA ARG A 33 1.80 12.33 20.09
C ARG A 33 2.24 13.25 21.24
N ILE A 34 2.54 14.52 20.95
CA ILE A 34 2.91 15.55 21.93
C ILE A 34 1.71 15.95 22.81
N SER A 35 0.48 15.60 22.41
CA SER A 35 -0.77 15.95 23.09
C SER A 35 -1.01 15.17 24.40
N LYS A 36 -1.87 15.73 25.26
CA LYS A 36 -2.22 15.21 26.60
C LYS A 36 -3.00 13.88 26.59
N ARG A 37 -3.58 13.44 25.46
CA ARG A 37 -4.46 12.24 25.37
C ARG A 37 -3.74 10.97 24.90
N LYS A 38 -2.65 10.58 25.57
CA LYS A 38 -1.75 9.51 25.12
C LYS A 38 -2.39 8.12 25.07
N ASP A 39 -3.30 7.79 25.99
CA ASP A 39 -3.84 6.43 26.10
C ASP A 39 -4.79 6.08 24.94
N LYS A 40 -5.76 6.95 24.65
CA LYS A 40 -6.68 6.77 23.50
C LYS A 40 -5.93 6.75 22.16
N LEU A 41 -4.89 7.57 22.01
CA LEU A 41 -4.03 7.56 20.83
C LEU A 41 -3.32 6.21 20.68
N ARG A 42 -2.84 5.61 21.77
CA ARG A 42 -2.16 4.31 21.75
C ARG A 42 -3.11 3.15 21.43
N GLU A 43 -4.36 3.22 21.88
CA GLU A 43 -5.40 2.24 21.52
C GLU A 43 -5.75 2.32 20.04
N PHE A 44 -5.96 3.52 19.51
CA PHE A 44 -6.19 3.73 18.07
C PHE A 44 -5.00 3.26 17.23
N ASP A 45 -3.78 3.48 17.72
CA ASP A 45 -2.55 3.03 17.07
C ASP A 45 -2.41 1.50 16.97
N ARG A 46 -2.88 0.79 18.00
CA ARG A 46 -2.97 -0.68 17.97
C ARG A 46 -3.94 -1.13 16.88
N CYS A 47 -5.08 -0.44 16.72
CA CYS A 47 -6.00 -0.71 15.62
C CYS A 47 -5.35 -0.44 14.26
N ALA A 48 -4.63 0.66 14.10
CA ALA A 48 -3.93 0.98 12.85
C ALA A 48 -2.89 -0.09 12.48
N THR A 49 -2.16 -0.61 13.47
CA THR A 49 -1.22 -1.71 13.27
C THR A 49 -1.92 -2.99 12.78
N ILE A 50 -3.11 -3.29 13.34
CA ILE A 50 -3.90 -4.45 12.89
C ILE A 50 -4.35 -4.24 11.44
N VAL A 51 -4.89 -3.07 11.09
CA VAL A 51 -5.33 -2.76 9.72
C VAL A 51 -4.20 -2.97 8.71
N ILE A 52 -3.00 -2.46 8.99
CA ILE A 52 -1.90 -2.57 8.03
C ILE A 52 -1.39 -4.01 7.89
N CYS A 53 -1.38 -4.77 8.99
CA CYS A 53 -0.99 -6.18 8.97
C CYS A 53 -2.03 -7.08 8.29
N THR A 54 -3.32 -6.76 8.40
CA THR A 54 -4.35 -7.49 7.66
C THR A 54 -4.37 -7.11 6.19
N ALA A 55 -4.18 -5.83 5.86
CA ALA A 55 -4.06 -5.37 4.48
C ALA A 55 -2.87 -6.02 3.75
N SER A 56 -1.73 -6.22 4.41
CA SER A 56 -0.57 -6.89 3.81
C SER A 56 -0.79 -8.39 3.56
N LEU A 57 -1.57 -9.08 4.41
CA LEU A 57 -1.99 -10.47 4.17
C LEU A 57 -2.98 -10.55 3.01
N LEU A 58 -3.96 -9.64 2.95
CA LEU A 58 -4.90 -9.56 1.84
C LEU A 58 -4.19 -9.28 0.52
N PHE A 59 -3.22 -8.38 0.51
CA PHE A 59 -2.37 -8.11 -0.64
C PHE A 59 -1.67 -9.38 -1.15
N LEU A 60 -1.03 -10.14 -0.24
CA LEU A 60 -0.36 -11.39 -0.59
C LEU A 60 -1.32 -12.41 -1.20
N ALA A 61 -2.52 -12.56 -0.62
CA ALA A 61 -3.53 -13.48 -1.11
C ALA A 61 -4.01 -13.12 -2.53
N VAL A 62 -4.26 -11.84 -2.78
CA VAL A 62 -4.66 -11.36 -4.12
C VAL A 62 -3.52 -11.58 -5.11
N TRP A 63 -2.28 -11.18 -4.79
CA TRP A 63 -1.12 -11.32 -5.67
C TRP A 63 -0.83 -12.79 -6.05
N MET A 64 -0.90 -13.71 -5.09
CA MET A 64 -0.78 -15.15 -5.34
C MET A 64 -1.92 -15.63 -6.26
N GLY A 65 -3.15 -15.20 -6.00
CA GLY A 65 -4.30 -15.51 -6.83
C GLY A 65 -4.15 -15.04 -8.28
N GLU A 66 -3.64 -13.83 -8.50
CA GLU A 66 -3.38 -13.30 -9.84
C GLU A 66 -2.33 -14.13 -10.58
N THR A 67 -1.25 -14.47 -9.89
CA THR A 67 -0.15 -15.25 -10.47
C THR A 67 -0.63 -16.64 -10.89
N ILE A 68 -1.44 -17.31 -10.07
CA ILE A 68 -2.06 -18.60 -10.40
C ILE A 68 -3.04 -18.45 -11.57
N LEU A 69 -3.86 -17.39 -11.60
CA LEU A 69 -4.82 -17.17 -12.68
C LEU A 69 -4.11 -17.00 -14.04
N ILE A 70 -3.07 -16.14 -14.09
CA ILE A 70 -2.33 -15.88 -15.33
C ILE A 70 -1.53 -17.12 -15.75
N TRP A 71 -1.02 -17.90 -14.79
CA TRP A 71 -0.39 -19.18 -15.08
C TRP A 71 -1.36 -20.14 -15.79
N ASN A 72 -2.64 -20.14 -15.42
CA ASN A 72 -3.64 -21.01 -16.04
C ASN A 72 -4.30 -20.42 -17.30
N THR A 73 -3.87 -19.25 -17.79
CA THR A 73 -4.55 -18.55 -18.89
C THR A 73 -4.08 -19.00 -20.28
N SER A 74 -2.79 -18.87 -20.60
CA SER A 74 -2.23 -19.29 -21.89
C SER A 74 -0.71 -19.52 -21.82
N ASP A 75 -0.14 -20.26 -22.76
CA ASP A 75 1.31 -20.50 -22.83
C ASP A 75 2.09 -19.19 -23.05
N GLU A 76 1.52 -18.25 -23.81
CA GLU A 76 2.12 -16.92 -24.00
C GLU A 76 2.13 -16.11 -22.69
N SER A 77 1.05 -16.17 -21.90
CA SER A 77 1.00 -15.47 -20.61
C SER A 77 1.91 -16.11 -19.56
N GLN A 78 2.04 -17.43 -19.58
CA GLN A 78 3.02 -18.15 -18.74
C GLN A 78 4.45 -17.71 -19.05
N ASN A 79 4.83 -17.70 -20.33
CA ASN A 79 6.16 -17.28 -20.77
C ASN A 79 6.43 -15.80 -20.44
N ALA A 80 5.42 -14.94 -20.53
CA ALA A 80 5.52 -13.55 -20.13
C ALA A 80 5.77 -13.38 -18.62
N ILE A 81 5.09 -14.14 -17.75
CA ILE A 81 5.36 -14.12 -16.31
C ILE A 81 6.72 -14.73 -15.99
N LEU A 82 7.08 -15.86 -16.61
CA LEU A 82 8.40 -16.46 -16.43
C LEU A 82 9.52 -15.46 -16.73
N ASN A 83 9.42 -14.74 -17.86
CA ASN A 83 10.37 -13.67 -18.20
C ASN A 83 10.36 -12.51 -17.19
N ARG A 84 9.24 -12.21 -16.54
CA ARG A 84 9.20 -11.22 -15.45
C ARG A 84 9.83 -11.73 -14.16
N MET A 85 9.67 -13.02 -13.86
CA MET A 85 10.19 -13.67 -12.67
C MET A 85 11.70 -13.95 -12.73
N THR A 86 12.27 -14.21 -13.91
CA THR A 86 13.67 -14.60 -14.10
C THR A 86 14.47 -13.67 -15.01
N GLY A 87 13.83 -12.77 -15.75
CA GLY A 87 14.50 -11.83 -16.64
C GLY A 87 15.17 -10.66 -15.93
N SER A 88 15.65 -9.68 -16.70
CA SER A 88 16.41 -8.53 -16.18
C SER A 88 15.68 -7.68 -15.13
N TYR A 89 14.35 -7.77 -15.06
CA TYR A 89 13.50 -7.09 -14.08
C TYR A 89 13.00 -7.98 -12.93
N ALA A 90 13.54 -9.20 -12.78
CA ALA A 90 13.17 -10.15 -11.74
C ALA A 90 13.24 -9.54 -10.33
N LEU A 91 14.32 -8.82 -10.03
CA LEU A 91 14.50 -8.19 -8.71
C LEU A 91 13.35 -7.22 -8.42
N ALA A 92 12.97 -6.38 -9.38
CA ALA A 92 11.85 -5.45 -9.20
C ALA A 92 10.50 -6.17 -9.03
N TYR A 93 10.30 -7.27 -9.76
CA TYR A 93 9.10 -8.09 -9.66
C TYR A 93 8.94 -8.73 -8.27
N TRP A 94 10.02 -9.24 -7.68
CA TRP A 94 9.98 -9.87 -6.35
C TRP A 94 10.02 -8.88 -5.19
N LEU A 95 10.75 -7.76 -5.35
CA LEU A 95 10.97 -6.80 -4.27
C LEU A 95 9.67 -6.13 -3.84
N GLN A 96 8.82 -5.72 -4.79
CA GLN A 96 7.56 -5.02 -4.49
C GLN A 96 6.60 -5.85 -3.61
N PRO A 97 6.20 -7.09 -3.97
CA PRO A 97 5.33 -7.89 -3.15
C PRO A 97 5.98 -8.28 -1.82
N MET A 98 7.29 -8.52 -1.79
CA MET A 98 8.00 -8.78 -0.53
C MET A 98 7.93 -7.59 0.44
N LEU A 99 8.12 -6.36 -0.07
CA LEU A 99 8.00 -5.16 0.75
C LEU A 99 6.57 -4.96 1.27
N TYR A 100 5.55 -5.24 0.46
CA TYR A 100 4.16 -4.98 0.83
C TYR A 100 3.57 -6.07 1.73
N SER A 101 4.11 -7.28 1.65
CA SER A 101 3.64 -8.42 2.45
C SER A 101 4.47 -8.62 3.72
N VAL A 102 5.80 -8.62 3.63
CA VAL A 102 6.69 -9.04 4.73
C VAL A 102 6.98 -7.89 5.70
N ILE A 103 7.30 -6.71 5.18
CA ILE A 103 7.72 -5.57 6.01
C ILE A 103 6.64 -5.13 7.02
N PRO A 104 5.33 -5.08 6.68
CA PRO A 104 4.30 -4.73 7.65
C PRO A 104 4.16 -5.75 8.77
N GLN A 105 4.47 -7.03 8.51
CA GLN A 105 4.40 -8.08 9.55
C GLN A 105 5.40 -7.84 10.67
N LEU A 106 6.48 -7.10 10.42
CA LEU A 106 7.44 -6.72 11.45
C LEU A 106 6.80 -5.86 12.56
N LEU A 107 5.68 -5.17 12.29
CA LEU A 107 4.95 -4.36 13.28
C LEU A 107 4.26 -5.19 14.38
N TRP A 108 4.14 -6.51 14.21
CA TRP A 108 3.74 -7.40 15.31
C TRP A 108 4.74 -7.38 16.46
N MET A 109 6.04 -7.27 16.13
CA MET A 109 7.09 -7.18 17.12
C MET A 109 6.97 -5.87 17.89
N ARG A 110 6.81 -5.98 19.21
CA ARG A 110 6.70 -4.81 20.11
C ARG A 110 7.88 -3.84 19.97
N LYS A 111 9.11 -4.37 19.82
CA LYS A 111 10.33 -3.57 19.62
C LYS A 111 10.26 -2.68 18.37
N VAL A 112 9.72 -3.20 17.27
CA VAL A 112 9.61 -2.48 16.00
C VAL A 112 8.49 -1.44 16.06
N ARG A 113 7.34 -1.81 16.64
CA ARG A 113 6.19 -0.90 16.76
C ARG A 113 6.45 0.29 17.69
N GLU A 114 7.22 0.10 18.75
CA GLU A 114 7.55 1.16 19.71
C GLU A 114 8.68 2.08 19.21
N ASN A 115 9.50 1.62 18.25
CA ASN A 115 10.56 2.42 17.64
C ASN A 115 10.02 3.32 16.52
N TYR A 116 10.23 4.63 16.66
CA TYR A 116 9.76 5.63 15.71
C TYR A 116 10.44 5.50 14.34
N ILE A 117 11.75 5.24 14.32
CA ILE A 117 12.53 5.14 13.07
C ILE A 117 12.06 3.93 12.27
N SER A 118 11.98 2.77 12.94
CA SER A 118 11.56 1.53 12.29
C SER A 118 10.18 1.66 11.67
N ARG A 119 9.23 2.25 12.40
CA ARG A 119 7.88 2.46 11.89
C ARG A 119 7.84 3.44 10.71
N PHE A 120 8.56 4.54 10.79
CA PHE A 120 8.62 5.51 9.69
C PHE A 120 9.22 4.88 8.43
N LEU A 121 10.31 4.10 8.58
CA LEU A 121 10.95 3.39 7.48
C LEU A 121 10.00 2.39 6.81
N ILE A 122 9.26 1.60 7.61
CA ILE A 122 8.22 0.69 7.13
C ILE A 122 7.17 1.45 6.33
N ALA A 123 6.65 2.55 6.88
CA ALA A 123 5.63 3.34 6.21
C ALA A 123 6.13 4.00 4.92
N PHE A 124 7.40 4.41 4.88
CA PHE A 124 8.04 4.96 3.69
C PHE A 124 8.12 3.92 2.56
N PHE A 125 8.55 2.70 2.86
CA PHE A 125 8.58 1.62 1.87
C PHE A 125 7.20 1.25 1.32
N LEU A 126 6.14 1.36 2.13
CA LEU A 126 4.76 1.11 1.68
C LEU A 126 4.17 2.26 0.86
N PHE A 127 4.69 3.48 1.01
CA PHE A 127 4.29 4.60 0.19
C PHE A 127 4.95 4.55 -1.19
N PHE A 128 6.23 4.15 -1.22
CA PHE A 128 7.01 4.04 -2.45
C PHE A 128 6.63 2.78 -3.23
N ASN A 129 5.97 2.97 -4.38
CA ASN A 129 5.63 1.87 -5.28
C ASN A 129 6.76 1.66 -6.29
N PHE A 130 7.59 0.63 -6.10
CA PHE A 130 8.70 0.32 -7.01
C PHE A 130 8.22 -0.01 -8.42
N GLU A 131 7.06 -0.65 -8.56
CA GLU A 131 6.47 -0.98 -9.87
C GLU A 131 6.22 0.27 -10.72
N LYS A 132 5.64 1.32 -10.12
CA LYS A 132 5.40 2.60 -10.81
C LYS A 132 6.71 3.32 -11.13
N PHE A 133 7.70 3.23 -10.25
CA PHE A 133 9.03 3.79 -10.50
C PHE A 133 9.71 3.12 -11.71
N VAL A 134 9.67 1.79 -11.81
CA VAL A 134 10.25 1.06 -12.95
C VAL A 134 9.54 1.41 -14.26
N ILE A 135 8.21 1.51 -14.24
CA ILE A 135 7.43 1.93 -15.43
C ILE A 135 7.85 3.34 -15.89
N ILE A 136 7.96 4.30 -14.97
CA ILE A 136 8.37 5.69 -15.30
C ILE A 136 9.81 5.73 -15.83
N VAL A 137 10.73 5.02 -15.19
CA VAL A 137 12.14 5.01 -15.62
C VAL A 137 12.29 4.36 -17.00
N THR A 138 11.56 3.27 -17.27
CA THR A 138 11.61 2.60 -18.57
C THR A 138 10.93 3.39 -19.69
N SER A 139 9.87 4.16 -19.40
CA SER A 139 9.26 5.06 -20.39
C SER A 139 10.16 6.26 -20.71
N LEU A 140 10.82 6.84 -19.70
CA LEU A 140 11.76 7.96 -19.90
C LEU A 140 12.96 7.60 -20.79
N HIS A 141 13.38 6.33 -20.80
CA HIS A 141 14.45 5.84 -21.70
C HIS A 141 13.97 5.56 -23.14
N ARG A 142 12.69 5.71 -23.45
CA ARG A 142 12.14 5.49 -24.79
C ARG A 142 11.62 6.79 -25.42
N ASP A 143 11.22 7.75 -24.60
CA ASP A 143 10.71 9.06 -25.04
C ASP A 143 11.83 10.12 -25.10
N TYR A 144 12.86 9.90 -25.94
CA TYR A 144 13.97 10.85 -26.12
C TYR A 144 13.75 11.90 -27.23
N LEU A 145 12.65 11.84 -28.00
CA LEU A 145 12.40 12.83 -29.06
C LEU A 145 12.03 14.20 -28.45
N PRO A 146 12.77 15.28 -28.75
CA PRO A 146 12.47 16.63 -28.26
C PRO A 146 11.09 17.16 -28.69
N SER A 147 10.52 16.61 -29.77
CA SER A 147 9.19 16.96 -30.29
C SER A 147 8.03 16.47 -29.42
N SER A 148 8.27 15.54 -28.49
CA SER A 148 7.25 14.97 -27.59
C SER A 148 7.07 15.78 -26.31
N TRP A 149 7.87 16.83 -26.11
CA TRP A 149 7.84 17.65 -24.91
C TRP A 149 6.61 18.55 -24.93
N THR A 150 5.49 18.02 -24.44
CA THR A 150 4.30 18.81 -24.19
C THR A 150 4.40 19.41 -22.78
N MET A 151 4.23 20.73 -22.66
CA MET A 151 4.10 21.37 -21.36
C MET A 151 2.69 21.09 -20.83
N TYR A 152 2.56 20.08 -19.97
CA TYR A 152 1.33 19.81 -19.23
C TYR A 152 1.11 20.94 -18.20
N SER A 153 0.31 21.93 -18.60
CA SER A 153 -0.01 23.13 -17.81
C SER A 153 -1.16 22.87 -16.81
N ASP A 154 -0.87 23.18 -15.55
CA ASP A 154 -1.72 23.81 -14.53
C ASP A 154 -2.86 23.08 -13.80
N SER A 155 -3.06 21.77 -13.93
CA SER A 155 -4.06 21.06 -13.10
C SER A 155 -3.54 19.88 -12.25
N PHE A 156 -2.24 19.58 -12.26
CA PHE A 156 -1.71 18.39 -11.56
C PHE A 156 -1.82 18.46 -10.03
N PHE A 157 -1.59 19.63 -9.46
CA PHE A 157 -1.52 19.84 -8.02
C PHE A 157 -2.81 19.47 -7.25
N PRO A 158 -4.02 19.92 -7.65
CA PRO A 158 -5.25 19.55 -6.95
C PRO A 158 -5.53 18.05 -6.99
N TYR A 159 -5.27 17.36 -8.11
CA TYR A 159 -5.46 15.90 -8.20
C TYR A 159 -4.48 15.14 -7.31
N LEU A 160 -3.23 15.63 -7.19
CA LEU A 160 -2.25 15.03 -6.28
C LEU A 160 -2.69 15.14 -4.82
N ILE A 161 -3.16 16.32 -4.40
CA ILE A 161 -3.67 16.53 -3.04
C ILE A 161 -4.89 15.65 -2.79
N LEU A 162 -5.85 15.62 -3.73
CA LEU A 162 -7.05 14.80 -3.61
C LEU A 162 -6.71 13.31 -3.46
N GLY A 163 -5.72 12.83 -4.23
CA GLY A 163 -5.24 11.45 -4.12
C GLY A 163 -4.59 11.14 -2.76
N LEU A 164 -3.82 12.06 -2.20
CA LEU A 164 -3.25 11.90 -0.84
C LEU A 164 -4.33 11.91 0.23
N LEU A 165 -5.32 12.80 0.12
CA LEU A 165 -6.45 12.87 1.03
C LEU A 165 -7.30 11.60 0.97
N TRP A 166 -7.55 11.06 -0.23
CA TRP A 166 -8.25 9.79 -0.42
C TRP A 166 -7.55 8.65 0.33
N LYS A 167 -6.24 8.51 0.17
CA LYS A 167 -5.44 7.46 0.84
C LYS A 167 -5.50 7.59 2.35
N LEU A 168 -5.37 8.81 2.87
CA LEU A 168 -5.49 9.09 4.29
C LEU A 168 -6.89 8.75 4.80
N ALA A 169 -7.94 9.20 4.10
CA ALA A 169 -9.32 8.99 4.48
C ALA A 169 -9.69 7.51 4.49
N LEU A 170 -9.24 6.75 3.50
CA LEU A 170 -9.46 5.31 3.41
C LEU A 170 -8.80 4.59 4.60
N PHE A 171 -7.52 4.87 4.87
CA PHE A 171 -6.80 4.21 5.98
C PHE A 171 -7.35 4.60 7.36
N ALA A 172 -7.59 5.89 7.59
CA ALA A 172 -8.14 6.39 8.85
C ALA A 172 -9.60 5.94 9.05
N GLY A 173 -10.37 5.85 7.97
CA GLY A 173 -11.74 5.33 7.96
C GLY A 173 -11.80 3.88 8.42
N LEU A 174 -11.00 2.99 7.83
CA LEU A 174 -10.91 1.59 8.24
C LEU A 174 -10.45 1.43 9.70
N THR A 175 -9.46 2.23 10.11
CA THR A 175 -8.97 2.21 11.49
C THR A 175 -10.03 2.68 12.48
N SER A 176 -10.77 3.73 12.15
CA SER A 176 -11.84 4.25 13.00
C SER A 176 -13.02 3.29 13.11
N LEU A 177 -13.36 2.58 12.04
CA LEU A 177 -14.37 1.53 12.04
C LEU A 177 -13.95 0.38 12.98
N LEU A 178 -12.72 -0.13 12.86
CA LEU A 178 -12.23 -1.18 13.77
C LEU A 178 -12.19 -0.71 15.23
N TYR A 179 -11.78 0.53 15.47
CA TYR A 179 -11.78 1.11 16.81
C TYR A 179 -13.20 1.20 17.39
N ALA A 180 -14.18 1.63 16.59
CA ALA A 180 -15.59 1.70 17.00
C ALA A 180 -16.17 0.31 17.31
N MET A 181 -15.88 -0.69 16.47
CA MET A 181 -16.31 -2.09 16.70
C MET A 181 -15.73 -2.66 17.99
N ARG A 182 -14.45 -2.40 18.25
CA ARG A 182 -13.76 -2.87 19.46
C ARG A 182 -14.35 -2.23 20.71
N LYS A 183 -14.54 -0.91 20.70
CA LYS A 183 -15.16 -0.18 21.82
C LYS A 183 -16.59 -0.66 22.10
N LYS A 184 -17.36 -0.97 21.06
CA LYS A 184 -18.71 -1.54 21.23
C LYS A 184 -18.62 -2.90 21.93
N LYS A 185 -17.70 -3.78 21.53
CA LYS A 185 -17.51 -5.10 22.15
C LYS A 185 -17.12 -4.99 23.64
N ASP A 186 -16.25 -4.06 23.98
CA ASP A 186 -15.82 -3.85 25.37
C ASP A 186 -16.97 -3.35 26.27
N ASN A 187 -17.96 -2.64 25.71
CA ASN A 187 -19.17 -2.23 26.43
C ASN A 187 -20.20 -3.37 26.65
N PHE A 188 -20.05 -4.51 25.97
CA PHE A 188 -20.92 -5.69 26.11
C PHE A 188 -20.26 -6.83 26.91
N ALA A 189 -19.00 -6.66 27.34
CA ALA A 189 -18.36 -7.58 28.27
C ALA A 189 -18.78 -7.21 29.70
N PRO A 190 -19.37 -8.15 30.49
CA PRO A 190 -19.76 -7.91 31.88
C PRO A 190 -18.55 -7.69 32.80
#